data_AF-A0A061GU94-F1
#
_entry.id   AF-A0A061GU94-F1
#
_cell.length_a   1.000
_cell.length_b   1.000
_cell.length_c   1.000
_cell.angle_alpha   90.00
_cell.angle_beta   90.00
_cell.angle_gamma   90.00
#
_symmetry.space_group_name_H-M   'P 1'
#
loop_
_entity.id
_entity.type
_entity.pdbx_description
1 polymer ?
#
loop_
_entity_poly.entity_id
_entity_poly.type
_entity_poly.pdbx_seq_one_letter_code
_entity_poly.pdbx_strand_id
1 'polypeptide(L)'
;MAIAVIALILGVLLGAFILIPRHGKSAHTNQVQSNGNNSKASKSYSKTEVALHNKRTDCWIIIKDKVYDVTSYVEEHPGGDAILAHAGDDSTEGFYGPQHATSVFDMIDDFYIGDLQK
;
A
#
# COMPACT_ATOMS: atom_id res chain seq x y z
N MET A 1 1.58 -10.67 48.96
CA MET A 1 1.34 -10.17 47.60
C MET A 1 2.51 -10.60 46.76
N ALA A 2 2.24 -11.50 45.82
CA ALA A 2 3.21 -12.13 44.93
C ALA A 2 3.60 -11.18 43.77
N ILE A 3 4.57 -11.61 42.97
CA ILE A 3 5.21 -10.97 41.79
C ILE A 3 6.48 -10.21 42.22
N ALA A 4 7.64 -10.83 42.45
CA ALA A 4 8.40 -11.78 41.63
C ALA A 4 8.75 -11.26 40.22
N VAL A 5 10.00 -10.79 40.11
CA VAL A 5 10.89 -10.93 38.95
C VAL A 5 10.51 -10.14 37.68
N ILE A 6 11.03 -8.92 37.56
CA ILE A 6 11.36 -8.34 36.25
C ILE A 6 12.87 -8.41 36.11
N ALA A 7 13.33 -9.56 35.61
CA ALA A 7 14.72 -9.80 35.29
C ALA A 7 15.09 -9.06 34.00
N LEU A 8 16.00 -8.11 34.16
CA LEU A 8 16.91 -7.54 33.17
C LEU A 8 17.64 -8.62 32.36
N ILE A 9 17.08 -9.18 31.28
CA ILE A 9 17.91 -9.82 30.24
C ILE A 9 17.18 -9.82 28.87
N LEU A 10 17.45 -8.83 28.04
CA LEU A 10 17.46 -8.98 26.57
C LEU A 10 18.86 -8.57 26.15
N GLY A 11 19.82 -9.49 26.03
CA GLY A 11 19.80 -10.52 25.01
C GLY A 11 20.68 -10.04 23.86
N VAL A 12 21.99 -9.96 24.11
CA VAL A 12 23.04 -9.70 23.13
C VAL A 12 22.94 -10.76 22.04
N LEU A 13 22.52 -10.38 20.83
CA LEU A 13 22.56 -11.25 19.66
C LEU A 13 22.86 -10.46 18.38
N LEU A 14 23.83 -11.02 17.64
CA LEU A 14 24.48 -10.59 16.39
C LEU A 14 25.50 -9.45 16.55
N GLY A 15 26.80 -9.68 16.64
CA GLY A 15 27.60 -10.74 16.01
C GLY A 15 28.24 -10.19 14.74
N ALA A 16 29.45 -9.65 14.89
CA ALA A 16 30.50 -9.44 13.89
C ALA A 16 30.06 -9.27 12.42
N PHE A 17 29.89 -8.02 11.99
CA PHE A 17 29.89 -7.62 10.58
C PHE A 17 31.30 -7.86 10.01
N ILE A 18 31.52 -9.06 9.46
CA ILE A 18 32.75 -9.47 8.79
C ILE A 18 32.99 -8.56 7.59
N LEU A 19 34.07 -7.80 7.67
CA LEU A 19 34.73 -7.07 6.60
C LEU A 19 35.16 -8.01 5.46
N ILE A 20 34.55 -7.89 4.28
CA ILE A 20 35.19 -8.25 3.01
C ILE A 20 34.77 -7.25 1.92
N PRO A 21 35.69 -6.41 1.40
CA PRO A 21 35.54 -5.78 0.09
C PRO A 21 36.30 -6.61 -0.96
N ARG A 22 35.64 -7.03 -2.03
CA ARG A 22 36.33 -7.40 -3.28
C ARG A 22 35.66 -6.76 -4.49
N HIS A 23 36.49 -5.97 -5.16
CA HIS A 23 36.29 -5.19 -6.37
C HIS A 23 36.42 -6.09 -7.62
N GLY A 24 35.73 -5.74 -8.71
CA GLY A 24 36.26 -5.95 -10.08
C GLY A 24 35.48 -6.82 -11.08
N LYS A 25 34.53 -6.20 -11.79
CA LYS A 25 34.28 -6.17 -13.26
C LYS A 25 34.36 -7.44 -14.14
N SER A 26 33.28 -7.56 -14.95
CA SER A 26 33.22 -7.85 -16.40
C SER A 26 33.08 -9.30 -16.88
N ALA A 27 31.93 -9.62 -17.47
CA ALA A 27 31.83 -10.34 -18.75
C ALA A 27 30.42 -10.21 -19.35
N HIS A 28 30.41 -9.79 -20.61
CA HIS A 28 29.27 -9.71 -21.52
C HIS A 28 28.61 -11.09 -21.69
N THR A 29 27.33 -11.20 -21.36
CA THR A 29 26.50 -12.37 -21.67
C THR A 29 25.31 -11.88 -22.49
N ASN A 30 25.33 -12.21 -23.78
CA ASN A 30 24.15 -12.13 -24.66
C ASN A 30 23.36 -13.42 -24.40
N GLN A 31 22.21 -13.30 -23.72
CA GLN A 31 21.24 -14.38 -23.58
C GLN A 31 19.85 -13.83 -23.91
N VAL A 32 19.41 -14.21 -25.11
CA VAL A 32 18.09 -14.77 -25.43
C VAL A 32 16.90 -14.22 -24.61
N GLN A 33 16.04 -13.47 -25.32
CA GLN A 33 14.58 -13.35 -25.12
C GLN A 33 14.07 -13.46 -23.67
N SER A 34 13.89 -12.32 -23.02
CA SER A 34 12.78 -12.15 -22.09
C SER A 34 11.63 -11.44 -22.81
N ASN A 35 10.85 -12.22 -23.57
CA ASN A 35 9.47 -11.84 -23.84
C ASN A 35 8.69 -12.01 -22.53
N GLY A 36 8.97 -11.12 -21.58
CA GLY A 36 8.32 -11.06 -20.28
C GLY A 36 7.00 -10.34 -20.44
N ASN A 37 5.99 -11.04 -20.97
CA ASN A 37 4.60 -10.73 -20.66
C ASN A 37 4.39 -11.01 -19.17
N ASN A 38 4.98 -10.18 -18.32
CA ASN A 38 4.67 -10.13 -16.90
C ASN A 38 3.43 -9.24 -16.78
N SER A 39 2.33 -9.72 -17.37
CA SER A 39 1.00 -9.28 -17.00
C SER A 39 0.83 -9.65 -15.53
N LYS A 40 1.31 -8.77 -14.62
CA LYS A 40 0.95 -8.81 -13.21
C LYS A 40 -0.58 -8.84 -13.21
N ALA A 41 -1.15 -10.01 -12.97
CA ALA A 41 -2.57 -10.11 -12.73
C ALA A 41 -2.91 -9.09 -11.65
N SER A 42 -3.78 -8.12 -11.96
CA SER A 42 -4.28 -7.20 -10.94
C SER A 42 -4.94 -8.06 -9.86
N LYS A 43 -4.62 -7.78 -8.60
CA LYS A 43 -5.32 -8.43 -7.49
C LYS A 43 -6.80 -8.04 -7.55
N SER A 44 -7.68 -8.91 -7.09
CA SER A 44 -9.11 -8.62 -7.04
C SER A 44 -9.66 -8.79 -5.63
N TYR A 45 -10.41 -7.80 -5.16
CA TYR A 45 -10.91 -7.71 -3.79
C TYR A 45 -12.43 -7.78 -3.76
N SER A 46 -12.99 -8.46 -2.76
CA SER A 46 -14.44 -8.47 -2.57
C SER A 46 -14.91 -7.19 -1.88
N LYS A 47 -16.16 -6.78 -2.08
CA LYS A 47 -16.71 -5.63 -1.34
C LYS A 47 -16.66 -5.82 0.19
N THR A 48 -16.88 -7.05 0.65
CA THR A 48 -16.79 -7.39 2.08
C THR A 48 -15.37 -7.24 2.63
N GLU A 49 -14.36 -7.56 1.84
CA GLU A 49 -12.95 -7.37 2.22
C GLU A 49 -12.62 -5.89 2.32
N VAL A 50 -12.98 -5.10 1.31
CA VAL A 50 -12.76 -3.64 1.32
C VAL A 50 -13.44 -2.99 2.55
N ALA A 51 -14.63 -3.45 2.93
CA ALA A 51 -15.37 -2.93 4.09
C ALA A 51 -14.66 -3.12 5.45
N LEU A 52 -13.64 -3.98 5.53
CA LEU A 52 -12.82 -4.14 6.74
C LEU A 52 -11.83 -2.98 6.93
N HIS A 53 -11.47 -2.29 5.84
CA HIS A 53 -10.48 -1.22 5.79
C HIS A 53 -11.18 0.15 5.85
N ASN A 54 -11.82 0.42 7.00
CA ASN A 54 -12.71 1.56 7.20
C ASN A 54 -12.24 2.52 8.31
N LYS A 55 -10.93 2.55 8.60
CA LYS A 55 -10.36 3.34 9.69
C LYS A 55 -9.38 4.36 9.15
N ARG A 56 -9.18 5.45 9.88
CA ARG A 56 -8.16 6.47 9.54
C ARG A 56 -6.76 5.89 9.30
N THR A 57 -6.36 4.87 10.05
CA THR A 57 -5.06 4.21 9.94
C THR A 57 -5.07 2.98 9.03
N ASP A 58 -6.19 2.71 8.36
CA ASP A 58 -6.42 1.56 7.48
C ASP A 58 -7.68 1.84 6.63
N CYS A 59 -7.50 2.63 5.56
CA CYS A 59 -8.59 3.23 4.79
C CYS A 59 -8.48 2.84 3.32
N TRP A 60 -9.38 1.98 2.86
CA TRP A 60 -9.55 1.68 1.46
C TRP A 60 -10.82 2.29 0.92
N ILE A 61 -10.83 2.61 -0.37
CA ILE A 61 -12.00 3.13 -1.07
C ILE A 61 -12.16 2.47 -2.44
N ILE A 62 -13.40 2.44 -2.93
CA ILE A 62 -13.71 1.99 -4.28
C ILE A 62 -14.02 3.22 -5.15
N ILE A 63 -13.41 3.29 -6.33
CA ILE A 63 -13.76 4.27 -7.38
C ILE A 63 -13.89 3.52 -8.70
N LYS A 64 -15.09 3.51 -9.29
CA LYS A 64 -15.38 2.83 -10.58
C LYS A 64 -14.79 1.42 -10.67
N ASP A 65 -15.21 0.54 -9.77
CA ASP A 65 -14.77 -0.87 -9.69
C ASP A 65 -13.26 -1.07 -9.47
N LYS A 66 -12.54 -0.04 -9.03
CA LYS A 66 -11.12 -0.13 -8.64
C LYS A 66 -10.97 0.14 -7.16
N VAL A 67 -10.03 -0.56 -6.53
CA VAL A 67 -9.76 -0.49 -5.10
C VAL A 67 -8.45 0.24 -4.86
N TYR A 68 -8.49 1.20 -3.95
CA TYR A 68 -7.37 2.07 -3.61
C TYR A 68 -7.12 2.02 -2.11
N ASP A 69 -5.85 1.87 -1.72
CA ASP A 69 -5.40 2.06 -0.35
C ASP A 69 -4.92 3.49 -0.16
N VAL A 70 -5.79 4.34 0.40
CA VAL A 70 -5.51 5.76 0.62
C VAL A 70 -4.99 6.05 2.02
N THR A 71 -4.63 5.02 2.79
CA THR A 71 -4.24 5.13 4.21
C THR A 71 -3.13 6.16 4.42
N SER A 72 -2.11 6.18 3.56
CA SER A 72 -0.99 7.13 3.66
C SER A 72 -1.36 8.56 3.30
N TYR A 73 -2.50 8.79 2.65
CA TYR A 73 -2.93 10.10 2.17
C TYR A 73 -3.99 10.74 3.05
N VAL A 74 -4.60 10.01 3.99
CA VAL A 74 -5.71 10.50 4.83
C VAL A 74 -5.39 11.82 5.52
N GLU A 75 -4.17 11.98 6.05
CA GLU A 75 -3.75 13.20 6.75
C GLU A 75 -3.34 14.35 5.80
N GLU A 76 -3.04 14.04 4.54
CA GLU A 76 -2.61 14.99 3.53
C GLU A 76 -3.77 15.50 2.66
N HIS A 77 -4.94 14.87 2.77
CA HIS A 77 -6.12 15.20 1.98
C HIS A 77 -6.58 16.65 2.24
N PRO A 78 -6.60 17.54 1.23
CA PRO A 78 -6.99 18.95 1.41
C PRO A 78 -8.42 19.15 1.90
N GLY A 79 -9.32 18.19 1.63
CA GLY A 79 -10.69 18.19 2.16
C GLY A 79 -10.80 17.68 3.60
N GLY A 80 -9.67 17.38 4.27
CA GLY A 80 -9.61 16.84 5.62
C GLY A 80 -10.38 15.52 5.74
N ASP A 81 -11.15 15.39 6.82
CA ASP A 81 -11.91 14.19 7.18
C ASP A 81 -12.98 13.77 6.15
N ALA A 82 -13.26 14.59 5.14
CA ALA A 82 -14.17 14.22 4.05
C ALA A 82 -13.72 12.95 3.29
N ILE A 83 -12.42 12.63 3.28
CA ILE A 83 -11.91 11.36 2.71
C ILE A 83 -12.45 10.12 3.42
N LEU A 84 -12.84 10.25 4.70
CA LEU A 84 -13.33 9.13 5.51
C LEU A 84 -14.83 8.89 5.37
N ALA A 85 -15.57 9.74 4.66
CA ALA A 85 -17.03 9.63 4.52
C ALA A 85 -17.48 8.26 3.97
N HIS A 86 -16.63 7.63 3.17
CA HIS A 86 -16.87 6.34 2.53
C HIS A 86 -15.69 5.37 2.73
N ALA A 87 -14.98 5.48 3.85
CA ALA A 87 -13.92 4.53 4.19
C ALA A 87 -14.47 3.09 4.22
N GLY A 88 -13.86 2.19 3.45
CA GLY A 88 -14.31 0.82 3.24
C GLY A 88 -15.47 0.65 2.26
N ASP A 89 -15.86 1.68 1.50
CA ASP A 89 -16.99 1.61 0.56
C ASP A 89 -16.72 2.38 -0.75
N ASP A 90 -17.74 2.43 -1.62
CA ASP A 90 -17.73 3.18 -2.86
C ASP A 90 -17.75 4.70 -2.63
N SER A 91 -16.67 5.34 -3.07
CA SER A 91 -16.44 6.78 -3.00
C SER A 91 -16.56 7.45 -4.37
N THR A 92 -17.06 6.76 -5.40
CA THR A 92 -17.07 7.24 -6.79
C THR A 92 -17.75 8.61 -6.90
N GLU A 93 -18.96 8.76 -6.35
CA GLU A 93 -19.69 10.04 -6.42
C GLU A 93 -18.94 11.17 -5.69
N GLY A 94 -18.38 10.88 -4.51
CA GLY A 94 -17.59 11.84 -3.74
C GLY A 94 -16.29 12.24 -4.46
N PHE A 95 -15.63 11.29 -5.12
CA PHE A 95 -14.39 11.51 -5.86
C PHE A 95 -14.61 12.37 -7.11
N TYR A 96 -15.68 12.13 -7.89
CA TYR A 96 -16.00 12.91 -9.09
C TYR A 96 -16.86 14.17 -8.82
N GLY A 97 -17.10 14.49 -7.55
CA GLY A 97 -17.84 15.69 -7.16
C GLY A 97 -17.10 17.00 -7.47
N PRO A 98 -17.78 18.15 -7.39
CA PRO A 98 -17.24 19.46 -7.76
C PRO A 98 -16.07 19.94 -6.89
N GLN A 99 -15.79 19.27 -5.76
CA GLN A 99 -14.67 19.58 -4.88
C GLN A 99 -13.30 19.22 -5.45
N HIS A 100 -13.22 18.33 -6.45
CA HIS A 100 -11.96 17.91 -7.06
C HIS A 100 -11.80 18.48 -8.46
N ALA A 101 -10.65 19.10 -8.73
CA ALA A 101 -10.24 19.43 -10.09
C ALA A 101 -9.88 18.14 -10.85
N THR A 102 -10.07 18.15 -12.17
CA THR A 102 -9.74 16.99 -13.03
C THR A 102 -8.28 16.53 -12.93
N SER A 103 -7.35 17.44 -12.62
CA SER A 103 -5.94 17.13 -12.40
C SER A 103 -5.67 16.25 -11.17
N VAL A 104 -6.64 16.09 -10.26
CA VAL A 104 -6.53 15.20 -9.09
C VAL A 104 -6.61 13.73 -9.51
N PHE A 105 -7.21 13.44 -10.68
CA PHE A 105 -7.44 12.07 -11.13
C PHE A 105 -6.16 11.33 -11.53
N ASP A 106 -5.07 12.04 -11.78
CA ASP A 106 -3.77 11.42 -12.08
C ASP A 106 -3.05 10.92 -10.82
N MET A 107 -3.35 11.49 -9.64
CA MET A 107 -2.69 11.12 -8.38
C MET A 107 -3.26 9.84 -7.76
N ILE A 108 -4.52 9.49 -8.07
CA ILE A 108 -5.18 8.34 -7.43
C ILE A 108 -4.54 7.01 -7.80
N ASP A 109 -3.87 6.94 -8.95
CA ASP A 109 -3.24 5.72 -9.47
C ASP A 109 -2.08 5.23 -8.59
N ASP A 110 -1.43 6.11 -7.83
CA ASP A 110 -0.37 5.75 -6.87
C ASP A 110 -0.90 4.91 -5.70
N PHE A 111 -2.21 4.99 -5.43
CA PHE A 111 -2.88 4.27 -4.35
C PHE A 111 -3.58 2.99 -4.84
N TYR A 112 -3.52 2.68 -6.14
CA TYR A 112 -4.21 1.53 -6.72
C TYR A 112 -3.62 0.19 -6.24
N ILE A 113 -4.48 -0.68 -5.70
CA ILE A 113 -4.07 -2.01 -5.21
C ILE A 113 -4.69 -3.17 -5.99
N GLY A 114 -5.79 -2.94 -6.71
CA GLY A 114 -6.46 -3.97 -7.51
C GLY A 114 -7.87 -3.60 -7.96
N ASP A 115 -8.53 -4.53 -8.63
CA ASP A 115 -9.89 -4.37 -9.12
C ASP A 115 -10.92 -4.93 -8.10
N LEU A 116 -12.15 -4.43 -8.17
CA LEU A 116 -13.27 -4.98 -7.41
C LEU A 116 -13.77 -6.27 -8.07
N GLN A 117 -14.07 -7.29 -7.28
CA GLN A 117 -14.72 -8.52 -7.76
C GLN A 117 -16.15 -8.21 -8.23
N LYS A 118 -16.53 -8.75 -9.38
CA LYS A 118 -17.87 -8.63 -9.96
C LYS A 118 -18.87 -9.61 -9.37
#